data_AF-A0A1J3HVX7-F1
#
_entry.id   AF-A0A1J3HVX7-F1
#
_cell.length_a   1.000
_cell.length_b   1.000
_cell.length_c   1.000
_cell.angle_alpha   90.00
_cell.angle_beta   90.00
_cell.angle_gamma   90.00
#
_symmetry.space_group_name_H-M   'P 1'
#
loop_
_entity.id
_entity.type
_entity.pdbx_description
1 polymer ?
#
loop_
_entity_poly.entity_id
_entity_poly.type
_entity_poly.pdbx_seq_one_letter_code
_entity_poly.pdbx_strand_id
1 'polypeptide(L)'
;YQKVLAGAGKHQVLIFVHSRNETAKTARAIRDTAMANDTLSRFLKEDGQVREILKSQSELVKSSDLKNLLPYGFAIHHAGLTRSDRQVVEDQFRLGYVQVLVSTATLAWGVNLPAHTVIIKGTQVYNPERGAWMELSPLDVMQMIGRAGRPQYDKHGEGIIITGYSELQYYLSLMNEKLPIESQFISKLAD
;
A
#
# COMPACT_ATOMS: atom_id res chain seq x y z
N TYR A 1 -8.49 -5.46 7.58
CA TYR A 1 -9.82 -5.58 6.97
C TYR A 1 -10.74 -4.44 7.35
N GLN A 2 -11.10 -4.23 8.64
CA GLN A 2 -12.04 -3.17 9.03
C GLN A 2 -11.68 -1.75 8.53
N LYS A 3 -10.41 -1.33 8.65
CA LYS A 3 -9.95 -0.03 8.13
C LYS A 3 -10.05 0.07 6.61
N VAL A 4 -9.78 -1.03 5.89
CA VAL A 4 -9.92 -1.09 4.44
C VAL A 4 -11.40 -1.03 4.04
N LEU A 5 -12.27 -1.72 4.77
CA LEU A 5 -13.73 -1.68 4.56
C LEU A 5 -14.33 -0.28 4.83
N ALA A 6 -13.75 0.49 5.77
CA ALA A 6 -14.18 1.85 6.05
C ALA A 6 -13.92 2.81 4.87
N GLY A 7 -12.81 2.62 4.15
CA GLY A 7 -12.50 3.36 2.91
C GLY A 7 -13.17 2.77 1.66
N ALA A 8 -13.50 1.47 1.68
CA ALA A 8 -14.07 0.75 0.55
C ALA A 8 -15.37 1.38 0.03
N GLY A 9 -15.49 1.49 -1.30
CA GLY A 9 -16.66 2.01 -1.99
C GLY A 9 -16.74 3.54 -2.04
N LYS A 10 -15.86 4.24 -1.32
CA LYS A 10 -15.78 5.70 -1.35
C LYS A 10 -14.46 6.18 -1.95
N HIS A 11 -13.35 5.56 -1.52
CA HIS A 11 -12.03 6.01 -1.89
C HIS A 11 -11.06 4.84 -2.10
N GLN A 12 -10.01 5.09 -2.89
CA GLN A 12 -8.96 4.13 -3.14
C GLN A 12 -8.03 4.03 -1.92
N VAL A 13 -7.62 2.79 -1.62
CA VAL A 13 -6.76 2.45 -0.48
C VAL A 13 -5.44 1.89 -0.99
N LEU A 14 -4.33 2.48 -0.55
CA LEU A 14 -2.98 1.98 -0.77
C LEU A 14 -2.43 1.40 0.54
N ILE A 15 -2.03 0.14 0.53
CA ILE A 15 -1.53 -0.57 1.71
C ILE A 15 -0.05 -0.89 1.53
N PHE A 16 0.80 -0.37 2.40
CA PHE A 16 2.22 -0.72 2.45
C PHE A 16 2.47 -1.91 3.38
N VAL A 17 3.26 -2.86 2.88
CA VAL A 17 3.75 -4.05 3.60
C VAL A 17 5.24 -4.25 3.36
N HIS A 18 5.86 -5.15 4.13
CA HIS A 18 7.32 -5.23 4.22
C HIS A 18 7.97 -6.37 3.45
N SER A 19 7.16 -7.21 2.79
CA SER A 19 7.68 -8.25 1.90
C SER A 19 6.82 -8.48 0.68
N ARG A 20 7.45 -8.97 -0.40
CA ARG A 20 6.77 -9.32 -1.65
C ARG A 20 5.67 -10.35 -1.41
N ASN A 21 5.98 -11.39 -0.64
CA ASN A 21 5.01 -12.44 -0.30
C ASN A 21 3.83 -11.89 0.52
N GLU A 22 4.10 -10.93 1.41
CA GLU A 22 3.05 -10.32 2.21
C GLU A 22 2.08 -9.46 1.39
N THR A 23 2.50 -8.90 0.25
CA THR A 23 1.58 -8.16 -0.63
C THR A 23 0.43 -9.05 -1.09
N ALA A 24 0.77 -10.22 -1.66
CA ALA A 24 -0.18 -11.20 -2.15
C ALA A 24 -1.02 -11.80 -1.02
N LYS A 25 -0.39 -12.17 0.11
CA LYS A 25 -1.10 -12.71 1.28
C LYS A 25 -2.13 -11.71 1.83
N THR A 26 -1.75 -10.44 1.96
CA THR A 26 -2.63 -9.41 2.50
C THR A 26 -3.77 -9.09 1.53
N ALA A 27 -3.48 -8.96 0.23
CA ALA A 27 -4.50 -8.72 -0.78
C ALA A 27 -5.53 -9.87 -0.84
N ARG A 28 -5.06 -11.13 -0.84
CA ARG A 28 -5.94 -12.31 -0.80
C ARG A 28 -6.76 -12.36 0.48
N ALA A 29 -6.15 -12.14 1.65
CA ALA A 29 -6.87 -12.15 2.91
C ALA A 29 -7.99 -11.09 2.94
N ILE A 30 -7.76 -9.89 2.41
CA ILE A 30 -8.79 -8.84 2.36
C ILE A 30 -9.90 -9.24 1.40
N ARG A 31 -9.57 -9.73 0.20
CA ARG A 31 -10.54 -10.23 -0.79
C ARG A 31 -11.40 -11.36 -0.22
N ASP A 32 -10.77 -12.35 0.39
CA ASP A 32 -11.45 -13.54 0.91
C ASP A 32 -12.37 -13.19 2.08
N THR A 33 -11.92 -12.27 2.95
CA THR A 33 -12.77 -11.74 4.02
C THR A 33 -13.93 -10.90 3.45
N ALA A 34 -13.70 -10.15 2.37
CA ALA A 34 -14.76 -9.40 1.70
C ALA A 34 -15.81 -10.31 1.04
N MET A 35 -15.38 -11.42 0.43
CA MET A 35 -16.26 -12.46 -0.10
C MET A 35 -17.06 -13.15 1.01
N ALA A 36 -16.40 -13.54 2.10
CA ALA A 36 -17.06 -14.21 3.23
C ALA A 36 -18.14 -13.33 3.90
N ASN A 37 -17.96 -12.01 3.90
CA ASN A 37 -18.88 -11.05 4.51
C ASN A 37 -19.86 -10.41 3.50
N ASP A 38 -19.90 -10.87 2.26
CA ASP A 38 -20.72 -10.30 1.17
C ASP A 38 -20.55 -8.77 0.99
N THR A 39 -19.30 -8.31 1.12
CA THR A 39 -18.92 -6.89 0.99
C THR A 39 -18.08 -6.62 -0.25
N LEU A 40 -17.93 -7.61 -1.13
CA LEU A 40 -17.09 -7.53 -2.33
C LEU A 40 -17.56 -6.44 -3.30
N SER A 41 -18.88 -6.23 -3.39
CA SER A 41 -19.52 -5.16 -4.17
C SER A 41 -19.07 -3.75 -3.77
N ARG A 42 -18.48 -3.56 -2.59
CA ARG A 42 -17.90 -2.26 -2.19
C ARG A 42 -16.53 -2.01 -2.81
N PHE A 43 -15.84 -3.06 -3.25
CA PHE A 43 -14.48 -2.97 -3.82
C PHE A 43 -14.48 -2.97 -5.35
N LEU A 44 -15.61 -3.31 -5.94
CA LEU A 44 -15.87 -3.20 -7.37
C LEU A 44 -16.89 -2.09 -7.57
N LYS A 45 -16.65 -1.17 -8.50
CA LYS A 45 -17.74 -0.30 -8.95
C LYS A 45 -18.84 -1.18 -9.55
N GLU A 46 -20.10 -0.85 -9.31
CA GLU A 46 -21.26 -1.58 -9.86
C GLU A 46 -21.36 -1.49 -11.40
N ASP A 47 -20.47 -0.74 -12.02
CA ASP A 47 -20.35 -0.67 -13.47
C ASP A 47 -19.78 -1.99 -14.03
N GLY A 48 -20.65 -2.76 -14.69
CA GLY A 48 -20.29 -4.00 -15.37
C GLY A 48 -19.14 -3.83 -16.37
N GLN A 49 -18.94 -2.62 -16.93
CA GLN A 49 -17.83 -2.33 -17.84
C GLN A 49 -16.48 -2.37 -17.12
N VAL A 50 -16.38 -1.83 -15.90
CA VAL A 50 -15.14 -1.82 -15.12
C VAL A 50 -14.71 -3.25 -14.81
N ARG A 51 -15.66 -4.13 -14.50
CA ARG A 51 -15.38 -5.54 -14.22
C ARG A 51 -14.84 -6.27 -15.46
N GLU A 52 -15.43 -6.05 -16.62
CA GLU A 52 -14.94 -6.64 -17.87
C GLU A 52 -13.56 -6.09 -18.27
N ILE A 53 -13.31 -4.80 -18.06
CA ILE A 53 -11.98 -4.20 -18.25
C ILE A 53 -10.96 -4.90 -17.35
N LEU A 54 -11.20 -4.98 -16.04
CA LEU A 54 -10.28 -5.62 -15.10
C LEU A 54 -10.06 -7.10 -15.41
N LYS A 55 -11.10 -7.80 -15.88
CA LYS A 55 -11.00 -9.19 -16.34
C LYS A 55 -10.11 -9.32 -17.57
N SER A 56 -10.28 -8.47 -18.59
CA SER A 56 -9.40 -8.48 -19.77
C SER A 56 -7.95 -8.13 -19.42
N GLN A 57 -7.73 -7.15 -18.53
CA GLN A 57 -6.39 -6.80 -18.05
C GLN A 57 -5.75 -7.94 -17.25
N SER A 58 -6.56 -8.73 -16.54
CA SER A 58 -6.08 -9.91 -15.81
C SER A 58 -5.53 -10.99 -16.77
N GLU A 59 -5.98 -11.05 -18.02
CA GLU A 59 -5.45 -12.00 -19.01
C GLU A 59 -4.08 -11.57 -19.54
N LEU A 60 -3.79 -10.27 -19.54
CA LEU A 60 -2.53 -9.68 -20.02
C LEU A 60 -1.37 -9.81 -19.03
N VAL A 61 -1.66 -9.85 -17.73
CA VAL A 61 -0.63 -9.95 -16.68
C VAL A 61 -0.04 -11.35 -16.60
N LYS A 62 1.24 -11.46 -16.25
CA LYS A 62 1.92 -12.76 -16.08
C LYS A 62 1.77 -13.32 -14.67
N SER A 63 1.71 -12.46 -13.66
CA SER A 63 1.57 -12.85 -12.26
C SER A 63 0.24 -13.56 -11.98
N SER A 64 0.32 -14.78 -11.43
CA SER A 64 -0.85 -15.55 -10.99
C SER A 64 -1.62 -14.87 -9.86
N ASP A 65 -0.93 -14.14 -8.97
CA ASP A 65 -1.57 -13.37 -7.92
C ASP A 65 -2.43 -12.25 -8.53
N LEU A 66 -1.91 -11.51 -9.53
CA LEU A 66 -2.67 -10.46 -10.20
C LEU A 66 -3.88 -11.00 -10.97
N LYS A 67 -3.73 -12.15 -11.65
CA LYS A 67 -4.85 -12.85 -12.32
C LYS A 67 -6.02 -13.10 -11.37
N ASN A 68 -5.70 -13.49 -10.14
CA ASN A 68 -6.69 -13.84 -9.12
C ASN A 68 -7.24 -12.65 -8.32
N LEU A 69 -6.64 -11.47 -8.44
CA LEU A 69 -6.99 -10.28 -7.65
C LEU A 69 -7.66 -9.19 -8.49
N LEU A 70 -7.16 -8.93 -9.70
CA LEU A 70 -7.63 -7.85 -10.56
C LEU A 70 -9.15 -7.89 -10.84
N PRO A 71 -9.76 -9.05 -11.16
CA PRO A 71 -11.20 -9.13 -11.42
C PRO A 71 -12.09 -8.69 -10.25
N TYR A 72 -11.51 -8.53 -9.06
CA TYR A 72 -12.18 -8.16 -7.83
C TYR A 72 -11.83 -6.74 -7.34
N GLY A 73 -11.10 -5.96 -8.14
CA GLY A 73 -10.68 -4.60 -7.77
C GLY A 73 -9.49 -4.54 -6.80
N PHE A 74 -8.78 -5.66 -6.64
CA PHE A 74 -7.56 -5.76 -5.82
C PHE A 74 -6.33 -5.91 -6.71
N ALA A 75 -5.20 -5.34 -6.30
CA ALA A 75 -3.93 -5.55 -6.98
C ALA A 75 -2.75 -5.57 -6.00
N ILE A 76 -1.61 -6.06 -6.49
CA ILE A 76 -0.33 -6.02 -5.78
C ILE A 76 0.71 -5.26 -6.60
N HIS A 77 1.67 -4.62 -5.93
CA HIS A 77 2.80 -3.97 -6.60
C HIS A 77 4.10 -4.14 -5.82
N HIS A 78 5.10 -4.76 -6.43
CA HIS A 78 6.44 -4.88 -5.87
C HIS A 78 7.49 -5.07 -6.96
N ALA A 79 8.76 -4.87 -6.62
CA ALA A 79 9.87 -4.96 -7.56
C ALA A 79 10.03 -6.34 -8.25
N GLY A 80 9.50 -7.42 -7.64
CA GLY A 80 9.49 -8.76 -8.25
C GLY A 80 8.48 -8.95 -9.40
N LEU A 81 7.59 -7.99 -9.67
CA LEU A 81 6.69 -8.05 -10.82
C LEU A 81 7.42 -7.60 -12.09
N THR A 82 6.99 -8.14 -13.24
CA THR A 82 7.47 -7.65 -14.53
C THR A 82 7.11 -6.16 -14.70
N ARG A 83 7.88 -5.44 -15.51
CA ARG A 83 7.59 -4.03 -15.81
C ARG A 83 6.20 -3.86 -16.43
N SER A 84 5.80 -4.77 -17.31
CA SER A 84 4.47 -4.77 -17.93
C SER A 84 3.37 -4.91 -16.89
N ASP A 85 3.49 -5.85 -15.95
CA ASP A 85 2.47 -6.09 -14.92
C ASP A 85 2.37 -4.87 -13.98
N ARG A 86 3.50 -4.25 -13.62
CA ARG A 86 3.51 -3.02 -12.81
C ARG A 86 2.79 -1.87 -13.51
N GLN A 87 3.05 -1.68 -14.81
CA GLN A 87 2.42 -0.62 -15.60
C GLN A 87 0.90 -0.82 -15.70
N VAL A 88 0.44 -2.05 -15.94
CA VAL A 88 -1.00 -2.38 -15.93
C VAL A 88 -1.61 -2.00 -14.57
N VAL A 89 -1.01 -2.42 -13.46
CA VAL A 89 -1.52 -2.12 -12.11
C VAL A 89 -1.54 -0.61 -11.82
N GLU A 90 -0.47 0.11 -12.17
CA GLU A 90 -0.39 1.56 -12.00
C GLU A 90 -1.47 2.29 -12.79
N ASP A 91 -1.71 1.90 -14.03
CA ASP A 91 -2.73 2.49 -14.90
C ASP A 91 -4.15 2.20 -14.40
N GLN A 92 -4.44 0.94 -14.05
CA GLN A 92 -5.76 0.57 -13.51
C GLN A 92 -6.06 1.22 -12.15
N PHE A 93 -5.02 1.46 -11.33
CA PHE A 93 -5.17 2.22 -10.10
C PHE A 93 -5.38 3.71 -10.39
N ARG A 94 -4.64 4.32 -11.32
CA ARG A 94 -4.83 5.74 -11.68
C ARG A 94 -6.24 6.01 -12.23
N LEU A 95 -6.80 5.07 -12.99
CA LEU A 95 -8.17 5.14 -13.51
C LEU A 95 -9.26 4.92 -12.45
N GLY A 96 -8.89 4.51 -11.23
CA GLY A 96 -9.85 4.23 -10.17
C GLY A 96 -10.59 2.91 -10.32
N TYR A 97 -10.11 1.99 -11.15
CA TYR A 97 -10.71 0.66 -11.31
C TYR A 97 -10.22 -0.30 -10.23
N VAL A 98 -8.93 -0.23 -9.89
CA VAL A 98 -8.41 -0.90 -8.68
C VAL A 98 -8.70 -0.02 -7.46
N GLN A 99 -9.48 -0.55 -6.53
CA GLN A 99 -9.85 0.13 -5.28
C GLN A 99 -8.84 -0.13 -4.17
N VAL A 100 -8.19 -1.29 -4.15
CA VAL A 100 -7.21 -1.66 -3.12
C VAL A 100 -5.93 -2.12 -3.78
N LEU A 101 -4.85 -1.37 -3.53
CA LEU A 101 -3.51 -1.71 -3.98
C LEU A 101 -2.64 -2.06 -2.76
N VAL A 102 -2.01 -3.23 -2.77
CA VAL A 102 -1.05 -3.62 -1.72
C VAL A 102 0.36 -3.59 -2.29
N SER A 103 1.26 -2.80 -1.69
CA SER A 103 2.60 -2.59 -2.23
C SER A 103 3.71 -2.67 -1.18
N THR A 104 4.94 -2.89 -1.64
CA THR A 104 6.14 -2.73 -0.82
C THR A 104 6.58 -1.27 -0.76
N ALA A 105 7.39 -0.91 0.26
CA ALA A 105 7.93 0.43 0.47
C ALA A 105 8.55 1.10 -0.78
N THR A 106 9.12 0.30 -1.69
CA THR A 106 9.74 0.78 -2.94
C THR A 106 8.81 1.64 -3.81
N LEU A 107 7.49 1.43 -3.76
CA LEU A 107 6.54 2.23 -4.54
C LEU A 107 6.49 3.69 -4.04
N ALA A 108 6.67 3.91 -2.73
CA ALA A 108 6.69 5.25 -2.15
C ALA A 108 7.82 6.12 -2.72
N TRP A 109 8.89 5.51 -3.21
CA TRP A 109 10.04 6.18 -3.81
C TRP A 109 9.98 6.26 -5.34
N GLY A 110 9.46 5.22 -5.99
CA GLY A 110 9.65 5.02 -7.43
C GLY A 110 8.58 5.62 -8.35
N VAL A 111 7.35 5.83 -7.87
CA VAL A 111 6.23 6.22 -8.73
C VAL A 111 5.30 7.18 -8.00
N ASN A 112 4.81 8.21 -8.70
CA ASN A 112 3.80 9.10 -8.16
C ASN A 112 2.39 8.51 -8.34
N LEU A 113 1.99 7.66 -7.39
CA LEU A 113 0.68 7.02 -7.36
C LEU A 113 -0.04 7.35 -6.04
N PRO A 114 -0.64 8.54 -5.91
CA PRO A 114 -1.34 8.93 -4.70
C PRO A 114 -2.66 8.16 -4.54
N ALA A 115 -3.06 7.93 -3.29
CA ALA A 115 -4.32 7.31 -2.92
C ALA A 115 -4.97 8.18 -1.85
N HIS A 116 -6.30 8.20 -1.78
CA HIS A 116 -6.98 8.95 -0.70
C HIS A 116 -6.54 8.43 0.68
N THR A 117 -6.58 7.12 0.87
CA THR A 117 -6.21 6.47 2.13
C THR A 117 -4.94 5.64 1.94
N VAL A 118 -3.95 5.86 2.81
CA VAL A 118 -2.74 5.03 2.91
C VAL A 118 -2.75 4.28 4.23
N ILE A 119 -2.42 2.99 4.20
CA ILE A 119 -2.28 2.14 5.38
C ILE A 119 -0.88 1.55 5.41
N ILE A 120 -0.11 1.82 6.45
CA ILE A 120 1.15 1.13 6.73
C ILE A 120 0.83 -0.05 7.66
N LYS A 121 0.92 -1.27 7.13
CA LYS A 121 0.59 -2.49 7.88
C LYS A 121 1.86 -3.06 8.52
N GLY A 122 1.99 -2.87 9.83
CA GLY A 122 3.20 -3.19 10.56
C GLY A 122 4.27 -2.14 10.31
N THR A 123 5.21 -2.00 11.23
CA THR A 123 6.33 -1.06 11.08
C THR A 123 7.69 -1.73 11.19
N GLN A 124 7.71 -3.06 11.27
CA GLN A 124 8.92 -3.85 11.40
C GLN A 124 9.39 -4.40 10.06
N VAL A 125 10.65 -4.13 9.74
CA VAL A 125 11.38 -4.61 8.57
C VAL A 125 12.60 -5.41 9.03
N TYR A 126 12.88 -6.53 8.37
CA TYR A 126 14.07 -7.30 8.66
C TYR A 126 15.31 -6.63 8.04
N ASN A 127 16.31 -6.33 8.86
CA ASN A 127 17.61 -5.81 8.39
C ASN A 127 18.62 -6.96 8.31
N PRO A 128 19.05 -7.37 7.09
CA PRO A 128 20.03 -8.45 6.93
C PRO A 128 21.42 -8.12 7.47
N GLU A 129 21.85 -6.86 7.42
CA GLU A 129 23.18 -6.43 7.88
C GLU A 129 23.30 -6.54 9.40
N ARG A 130 22.20 -6.27 10.11
CA ARG A 130 22.14 -6.40 11.58
C ARG A 130 21.58 -7.74 12.06
N GLY A 131 21.05 -8.56 11.15
CA GLY A 131 20.42 -9.85 11.47
C GLY A 131 19.20 -9.72 12.41
N ALA A 132 18.52 -8.58 12.39
CA ALA A 132 17.47 -8.25 13.36
C ALA A 132 16.28 -7.56 12.71
N TRP A 133 15.12 -7.66 13.34
CA TRP A 133 13.95 -6.84 13.03
C TRP A 133 14.16 -5.44 13.57
N MET A 134 13.89 -4.44 12.73
CA MET A 134 14.00 -3.04 13.07
C MET A 134 12.75 -2.30 12.64
N GLU A 135 12.48 -1.17 13.28
CA GLU A 135 11.42 -0.28 12.85
C GLU A 135 11.78 0.43 11.53
N LEU A 136 10.74 0.80 10.77
CA LEU A 136 10.88 1.61 9.57
C LEU A 136 11.58 2.93 9.87
N SER A 137 12.41 3.38 8.93
CA SER A 137 13.03 4.69 9.04
C SER A 137 11.96 5.81 9.04
N PRO A 138 12.20 6.93 9.74
CA PRO A 138 11.34 8.12 9.66
C PRO A 138 10.99 8.50 8.21
N LEU A 139 11.99 8.45 7.34
CA LEU A 139 11.89 8.85 5.95
C LEU A 139 10.96 7.91 5.16
N ASP A 140 11.07 6.59 5.36
CA ASP A 140 10.18 5.63 4.69
C ASP A 140 8.73 5.82 5.13
N VAL A 141 8.49 6.05 6.42
CA VAL A 141 7.14 6.33 6.94
C VAL A 141 6.58 7.62 6.34
N MET A 142 7.38 8.69 6.33
CA MET A 142 6.96 9.97 5.75
C MET A 142 6.69 9.85 4.24
N GLN A 143 7.51 9.13 3.49
CA GLN A 143 7.30 8.90 2.06
C GLN A 143 6.04 8.08 1.78
N MET A 144 5.76 7.07 2.61
CA MET A 144 4.54 6.28 2.49
C MET A 144 3.30 7.11 2.79
N ILE A 145 3.27 7.79 3.95
CA ILE A 145 2.13 8.64 4.35
C ILE A 145 1.94 9.82 3.40
N GLY A 146 3.02 10.36 2.81
CA GLY A 146 2.96 11.41 1.80
C GLY A 146 2.20 11.02 0.52
N ARG A 147 1.86 9.74 0.33
CA ARG A 147 0.98 9.28 -0.74
C ARG A 147 -0.52 9.40 -0.40
N ALA A 148 -0.86 9.77 0.83
CA ALA A 148 -2.24 9.96 1.26
C ALA A 148 -2.80 11.30 0.77
N GLY A 149 -3.98 11.25 0.17
CA GLY A 149 -4.65 12.37 -0.48
C GLY A 149 -4.21 12.55 -1.93
N ARG A 150 -5.17 12.63 -2.86
CA ARG A 150 -4.90 12.95 -4.26
C ARG A 150 -5.10 14.45 -4.47
N PRO A 151 -4.04 15.20 -4.82
CA PRO A 151 -4.17 16.62 -5.16
C PRO A 151 -5.25 16.81 -6.24
N GLN A 152 -6.08 17.83 -6.10
CA GLN A 152 -7.21 18.17 -7.00
C GLN A 152 -8.45 17.25 -6.91
N TYR A 153 -8.35 16.03 -6.40
CA TYR A 153 -9.49 15.10 -6.31
C TYR A 153 -10.07 14.99 -4.89
N ASP A 154 -9.21 15.00 -3.87
CA ASP A 154 -9.61 14.77 -2.49
C ASP A 154 -9.47 16.06 -1.66
N LYS A 155 -10.42 16.32 -0.75
CA LYS A 155 -10.38 17.46 0.18
C LYS A 155 -9.40 17.24 1.34
N HIS A 156 -9.17 15.99 1.70
CA HIS A 156 -8.22 15.55 2.71
C HIS A 156 -7.71 14.15 2.33
N GLY A 157 -6.57 13.76 2.88
CA GLY A 157 -6.05 12.39 2.80
C GLY A 157 -6.10 11.72 4.17
N GLU A 158 -6.12 10.40 4.20
CA GLU A 158 -6.11 9.61 5.44
C GLU A 158 -4.86 8.73 5.49
N GLY A 159 -4.03 8.92 6.51
CA GLY A 159 -2.87 8.07 6.79
C GLY A 159 -3.10 7.21 8.03
N ILE A 160 -3.00 5.89 7.90
CA ILE A 160 -3.19 4.94 8.99
C ILE A 160 -1.90 4.15 9.20
N ILE A 161 -1.33 4.22 10.40
CA ILE A 161 -0.16 3.42 10.78
C ILE A 161 -0.61 2.34 11.76
N ILE A 162 -0.33 1.08 11.44
CA ILE A 162 -0.57 -0.08 12.31
C ILE A 162 0.78 -0.52 12.85
N THR A 163 1.02 -0.30 14.14
CA THR A 163 2.31 -0.55 14.80
C THR A 163 2.11 -1.20 16.17
N GLY A 164 3.20 -1.67 16.78
CA GLY A 164 3.22 -2.14 18.15
C GLY A 164 2.92 -1.01 19.14
N TYR A 165 2.32 -1.33 20.28
CA TYR A 165 1.96 -0.30 21.27
C TYR A 165 3.17 0.48 21.80
N SER A 166 4.35 -0.16 21.89
CA SER A 166 5.60 0.48 22.33
C SER A 166 6.02 1.63 21.42
N GLU A 167 5.80 1.51 20.10
CA GLU A 167 6.26 2.47 19.10
C GLU A 167 5.25 3.56 18.79
N LEU A 168 4.04 3.49 19.37
CA LEU A 168 2.97 4.45 19.09
C LEU A 168 3.42 5.90 19.34
N GLN A 169 4.09 6.16 20.46
CA GLN A 169 4.57 7.50 20.81
C GLN A 169 5.64 8.02 19.84
N TYR A 170 6.50 7.13 19.34
CA TYR A 170 7.51 7.48 18.35
C TYR A 170 6.87 7.97 17.05
N TYR A 171 5.91 7.21 16.50
CA TYR A 171 5.21 7.59 15.27
C TYR A 171 4.31 8.83 15.44
N LEU A 172 3.69 9.00 16.61
CA LEU A 172 2.96 10.24 16.92
C LEU A 172 3.89 11.46 16.97
N SER A 173 5.09 11.31 17.52
CA SER A 173 6.08 12.39 17.58
C SER A 173 6.63 12.73 16.20
N LEU A 174 6.87 11.71 15.36
CA LEU A 174 7.29 11.86 13.97
C LEU A 174 6.29 12.66 13.14
N MET A 175 5.00 12.34 13.25
CA MET A 175 3.95 12.98 12.44
C MET A 175 3.60 14.40 12.89
N ASN A 176 3.94 14.79 14.12
CA ASN A 176 3.63 16.10 14.69
C ASN A 176 4.86 17.04 14.78
N GLU A 177 5.91 16.77 14.00
CA GLU A 177 7.15 17.58 13.95
C GLU A 177 7.86 17.72 15.31
N LYS A 178 7.73 16.72 16.19
CA LYS A 178 8.32 16.75 17.54
C LYS A 178 9.66 16.04 17.63
N LEU A 179 10.18 15.48 16.53
CA LEU A 179 11.46 14.77 16.53
C LEU A 179 12.61 15.72 16.14
N PRO A 180 13.62 15.91 17.01
CA PRO A 180 14.81 16.66 16.65
C PRO A 180 15.59 15.93 15.56
N ILE A 181 16.11 16.68 14.60
CA ILE A 181 17.03 16.13 13.58
C ILE A 181 18.44 16.14 14.18
N GLU A 182 18.98 14.95 14.42
CA GLU A 182 20.30 14.76 15.02
C GLU A 182 21.32 14.24 13.99
N SER A 183 22.55 14.73 14.09
CA SER A 183 23.65 14.28 13.22
C SER A 183 24.10 12.86 13.58
N GLN A 184 24.12 11.97 12.60
CA GLN A 184 24.70 10.63 12.72
C GLN A 184 26.17 10.57 12.23
N PHE A 185 26.80 11.73 11.95
CA PHE A 185 28.12 11.82 11.33
C PHE A 185 29.22 11.13 12.15
N ILE A 186 29.12 11.14 13.48
CA ILE A 186 30.09 10.51 14.38
C ILE A 186 30.31 9.03 14.06
N SER A 187 29.24 8.31 13.67
CA SER A 187 29.32 6.89 13.32
C SER A 187 30.12 6.59 12.04
N LYS A 188 30.43 7.63 11.26
CA LYS A 188 31.08 7.59 9.94
C LYS A 188 32.30 8.50 9.83
N LEU A 189 32.83 8.96 10.96
CA LEU A 189 33.92 9.93 11.00
C LEU A 189 35.23 9.39 10.38
N ALA A 190 35.44 8.07 10.47
CA ALA A 190 36.68 7.42 10.04
C ALA A 190 36.65 6.85 8.61
N ASP A 191 35.49 6.90 7.94
CA ASP A 191 35.32 6.52 6.53
C ASP A 191 35.80 7.67 5.62
#